data_AF-A0A8T7B9X9-F1
#
_entry.id   AF-A0A8T7B9X9-F1
#
_cell.length_a   1.000
_cell.length_b   1.000
_cell.length_c   1.000
_cell.angle_alpha   90.00
_cell.angle_beta   90.00
_cell.angle_gamma   90.00
#
_symmetry.space_group_name_H-M   'P 1'
#
loop_
_entity.id
_entity.type
_entity.pdbx_description
1 polymer ?
#
loop_
_entity_poly.entity_id
_entity_poly.type
_entity_poly.pdbx_seq_one_letter_code
_entity_poly.pdbx_strand_id
1 'polypeptide(L)'
;MIGQIKIEQQRRSEMTNLAAMKQPLVSANAEPWLNDNVMDEIADLNAAFLRLVVTLEGLAPAVCQRILGLPRVEAQRIAELTSSRFRSMCRCPYSLFSLQLDDRRAWETMARGLMPLPYQQRPQWYNQEHSQLNDEKISAFMLTALHYIRHLVLSGTTSAQFVFGIVGGNSTTLARIPVSKLQNIAHQCFGLLSVRFANNPFFWKQLTKNAAIGNDDKLHVAQISGLHLISSHPQNAAA
;
A
#
# COMPACT_ATOMS: atom_id res chain seq x y z
N MET A 1 -17.26 -1.90 -63.17
CA MET A 1 -15.92 -2.46 -62.88
C MET A 1 -15.17 -1.74 -61.76
N ILE A 2 -15.37 -0.42 -61.54
CA ILE A 2 -14.69 0.37 -60.49
C ILE A 2 -15.20 0.04 -59.06
N GLY A 3 -16.45 -0.43 -58.90
CA GLY A 3 -17.04 -0.74 -57.59
C GLY A 3 -16.48 -1.99 -56.89
N GLN A 4 -16.01 -2.99 -57.64
CA GLN A 4 -15.50 -4.24 -57.03
C GLN A 4 -14.10 -4.08 -56.44
N ILE A 5 -13.26 -3.20 -57.00
CA ILE A 5 -11.91 -2.94 -56.51
C ILE A 5 -11.94 -2.26 -55.12
N LYS A 6 -12.96 -1.43 -54.86
CA LYS A 6 -13.09 -0.68 -53.61
C LYS A 6 -13.50 -1.57 -52.43
N ILE A 7 -14.31 -2.61 -52.69
CA ILE A 7 -14.76 -3.58 -51.66
C ILE A 7 -13.59 -4.51 -51.26
N GLU A 8 -12.75 -4.91 -52.22
CA GLU A 8 -11.61 -5.78 -51.95
C GLU A 8 -10.50 -5.06 -51.17
N GLN A 9 -10.29 -3.77 -51.43
CA GLN A 9 -9.35 -2.95 -50.65
C GLN A 9 -9.83 -2.72 -49.21
N GLN A 10 -11.14 -2.52 -49.01
CA GLN A 10 -11.71 -2.32 -47.68
C GLN A 10 -11.65 -3.60 -46.83
N ARG A 11 -11.92 -4.77 -47.43
CA ARG A 11 -11.74 -6.07 -46.76
C ARG A 11 -10.27 -6.38 -46.42
N ARG A 12 -9.33 -6.01 -47.29
CA ARG A 12 -7.89 -6.16 -46.98
C ARG A 12 -7.45 -5.24 -45.84
N SER A 13 -7.96 -4.00 -45.75
CA SER A 13 -7.67 -3.13 -44.61
C SER A 13 -8.26 -3.64 -43.29
N GLU A 14 -9.45 -4.24 -43.32
CA GLU A 14 -10.08 -4.82 -42.12
C GLU A 14 -9.39 -6.10 -41.65
N MET A 15 -8.95 -6.98 -42.56
CA MET A 15 -8.15 -8.17 -42.18
C MET A 15 -6.75 -7.81 -41.65
N THR A 16 -6.15 -6.72 -42.16
CA THR A 16 -4.84 -6.25 -41.67
C THR A 16 -4.97 -5.66 -40.25
N ASN A 17 -6.09 -4.99 -39.94
CA ASN A 17 -6.38 -4.49 -38.59
C ASN A 17 -6.76 -5.61 -37.60
N LEU A 18 -7.43 -6.68 -38.04
CA LEU A 18 -7.70 -7.85 -37.21
C LEU A 18 -6.43 -8.67 -36.89
N ALA A 19 -5.44 -8.68 -37.79
CA ALA A 19 -4.14 -9.31 -37.52
C ALA A 19 -3.26 -8.48 -36.55
N ALA A 20 -3.46 -7.16 -36.47
CA ALA A 20 -2.76 -6.26 -35.55
C ALA A 20 -3.38 -6.19 -34.14
N MET A 21 -4.57 -6.76 -33.93
CA MET A 21 -5.25 -6.86 -32.62
C MET A 21 -4.97 -8.18 -31.89
N LYS A 22 -4.00 -8.98 -32.34
CA LYS A 22 -3.40 -10.01 -31.48
C LYS A 22 -2.52 -9.30 -30.45
N GLN A 23 -3.11 -8.90 -29.33
CA GLN A 23 -2.34 -8.69 -28.11
C GLN A 23 -1.40 -9.89 -27.95
N PRO A 24 -0.10 -9.68 -27.71
CA PRO A 24 0.80 -10.79 -27.46
C PRO A 24 0.23 -11.55 -26.26
N LEU A 25 -0.19 -12.79 -26.49
CA LEU A 25 -0.40 -13.77 -25.44
C LEU A 25 0.83 -13.69 -24.55
N VAL A 26 0.58 -13.36 -23.29
CA VAL A 26 1.55 -13.24 -22.19
C VAL A 26 2.70 -14.22 -22.44
N SER A 27 3.90 -13.66 -22.64
CA SER A 27 5.13 -14.42 -22.79
C SER A 27 5.17 -15.52 -21.73
N ALA A 28 5.33 -16.78 -22.15
CA ALA A 28 5.44 -17.94 -21.26
C ALA A 28 6.65 -17.88 -20.31
N ASN A 29 7.47 -16.82 -20.40
CA ASN A 29 8.62 -16.54 -19.55
C ASN A 29 8.42 -15.30 -18.65
N ALA A 30 7.18 -14.81 -18.48
CA ALA A 30 6.92 -13.76 -17.50
C ALA A 30 7.12 -14.34 -16.09
N GLU A 31 8.21 -13.94 -15.43
CA GLU A 31 8.41 -14.27 -14.02
C GLU A 31 7.17 -13.87 -13.22
N PRO A 32 6.79 -14.66 -12.18
CA PRO A 32 5.69 -14.30 -11.31
C PRO A 32 5.94 -12.90 -10.74
N TRP A 33 5.00 -12.00 -10.97
CA TRP A 33 5.07 -10.62 -10.49
C TRP A 33 5.11 -10.52 -8.95
N LEU A 34 4.71 -11.59 -8.26
CA LEU A 34 4.96 -11.88 -6.85
C LEU A 34 5.92 -13.07 -6.76
N ASN A 35 7.21 -12.78 -6.61
CA ASN A 35 8.23 -13.78 -6.31
C ASN A 35 8.62 -13.74 -4.82
N ASP A 36 9.42 -14.70 -4.39
CA ASP A 36 9.81 -14.84 -2.98
C ASP A 36 10.57 -13.60 -2.48
N ASN A 37 11.37 -12.95 -3.34
CA ASN A 37 12.10 -11.74 -2.97
C ASN A 37 11.15 -10.58 -2.62
N VAL A 38 10.15 -10.33 -3.47
CA VAL A 38 9.13 -9.30 -3.18
C VAL A 38 8.41 -9.63 -1.88
N MET A 39 8.06 -10.89 -1.66
CA MET A 39 7.38 -11.34 -0.45
C MET A 39 8.21 -11.12 0.82
N ASP A 40 9.52 -11.39 0.77
CA ASP A 40 10.44 -11.14 1.88
C ASP A 40 10.61 -9.64 2.14
N GLU A 41 10.75 -8.82 1.11
CA GLU A 41 10.83 -7.36 1.23
C GLU A 41 9.55 -6.75 1.82
N ILE A 42 8.36 -7.30 1.47
CA ILE A 42 7.09 -6.91 2.10
C ILE A 42 7.05 -7.33 3.57
N ALA A 43 7.52 -8.53 3.89
CA ALA A 43 7.59 -8.98 5.27
C ALA A 43 8.50 -8.07 6.11
N ASP A 44 9.63 -7.63 5.55
CA ASP A 44 10.54 -6.69 6.21
C ASP A 44 9.92 -5.30 6.40
N LEU A 45 9.21 -4.78 5.40
CA LEU A 45 8.46 -3.53 5.55
C LEU A 45 7.34 -3.64 6.59
N ASN A 46 6.61 -4.76 6.61
CA ASN A 46 5.60 -5.03 7.61
C ASN A 46 6.21 -5.10 9.01
N ALA A 47 7.39 -5.73 9.15
CA ALA A 47 8.13 -5.77 10.40
C ALA A 47 8.57 -4.38 10.86
N ALA A 48 9.09 -3.55 9.95
CA ALA A 48 9.47 -2.16 10.25
C ALA A 48 8.26 -1.34 10.71
N PHE A 49 7.12 -1.48 10.04
CA PHE A 49 5.87 -0.82 10.42
C PHE A 49 5.39 -1.26 11.81
N LEU A 50 5.35 -2.56 12.09
CA LEU A 50 4.88 -3.06 13.37
C LEU A 50 5.83 -2.70 14.52
N ARG A 51 7.14 -2.58 14.28
CA ARG A 51 8.08 -2.01 15.26
C ARG A 51 7.82 -0.54 15.54
N LEU A 52 7.42 0.23 14.51
CA LEU A 52 6.97 1.61 14.69
C LEU A 52 5.70 1.65 15.56
N VAL A 53 4.72 0.78 15.31
CA VAL A 53 3.51 0.64 16.16
C VAL A 53 3.90 0.37 17.62
N VAL A 54 4.75 -0.62 17.89
CA VAL A 54 5.18 -0.96 19.26
C VAL A 54 5.91 0.22 19.92
N THR A 55 6.76 0.92 19.16
CA THR A 55 7.46 2.10 19.65
C THR A 55 6.47 3.21 20.02
N LEU A 56 5.47 3.46 19.19
CA LEU A 56 4.47 4.50 19.43
C LEU A 56 3.52 4.12 20.58
N GLU A 57 3.13 2.85 20.73
CA GLU A 57 2.36 2.39 21.90
C GLU A 57 3.14 2.57 23.20
N GLY A 58 4.46 2.37 23.19
CA GLY A 58 5.30 2.56 24.38
C GLY A 58 5.52 4.02 24.76
N LEU A 59 5.62 4.92 23.78
CA LEU A 59 5.91 6.35 24.02
C LEU A 59 4.65 7.21 24.15
N ALA A 60 3.66 6.98 23.29
CA ALA A 60 2.46 7.81 23.16
C ALA A 60 1.25 6.98 22.66
N PRO A 61 0.62 6.14 23.51
CA PRO A 61 -0.49 5.26 23.13
C PRO A 61 -1.66 5.98 22.44
N ALA A 62 -2.06 7.15 22.97
CA ALA A 62 -3.15 7.94 22.41
C ALA A 62 -2.84 8.41 20.98
N VAL A 63 -1.57 8.73 20.71
CA VAL A 63 -1.10 9.14 19.39
C VAL A 63 -1.10 7.95 18.43
N CYS A 64 -0.61 6.78 18.87
CA CYS A 64 -0.64 5.55 18.07
C CYS A 64 -2.06 5.28 17.55
N GLN A 65 -3.05 5.34 18.43
CA GLN A 65 -4.45 5.14 18.04
C GLN A 65 -4.97 6.24 17.10
N ARG A 66 -4.66 7.52 17.35
CA ARG A 66 -5.17 8.63 16.54
C ARG A 66 -4.53 8.73 15.15
N ILE A 67 -3.22 8.54 15.05
CA ILE A 67 -2.50 8.62 13.77
C ILE A 67 -2.72 7.34 12.98
N LEU A 68 -2.43 6.19 13.59
CA LEU A 68 -2.44 4.94 12.85
C LEU A 68 -3.83 4.34 12.74
N GLY A 69 -4.79 4.70 13.60
CA GLY A 69 -6.12 4.11 13.63
C GLY A 69 -6.15 2.70 14.20
N LEU A 70 -5.06 2.22 14.83
CA LEU A 70 -5.03 0.91 15.47
C LEU A 70 -5.62 1.00 16.88
N PRO A 71 -6.61 0.18 17.25
CA PRO A 71 -7.09 0.19 18.62
C PRO A 71 -5.99 -0.32 19.57
N ARG A 72 -5.95 0.30 20.77
CA ARG A 72 -4.86 0.12 21.73
C ARG A 72 -4.62 -1.34 22.13
N VAL A 73 -5.70 -2.12 22.29
CA VAL A 73 -5.57 -3.52 22.72
C VAL A 73 -4.88 -4.38 21.66
N GLU A 74 -5.04 -4.06 20.39
CA GLU A 74 -4.30 -4.71 19.30
C GLU A 74 -2.83 -4.27 19.28
N ALA A 75 -2.52 -2.98 19.51
CA ALA A 75 -1.15 -2.48 19.61
C ALA A 75 -0.38 -3.15 20.76
N GLN A 76 -1.01 -3.28 21.93
CA GLN A 76 -0.45 -3.97 23.10
C GLN A 76 -0.19 -5.46 22.81
N ARG A 77 -1.15 -6.15 22.19
CA ARG A 77 -0.94 -7.55 21.79
C ARG A 77 0.27 -7.72 20.88
N ILE A 78 0.51 -6.77 19.96
CA ILE A 78 1.69 -6.81 19.07
C ILE A 78 2.98 -6.64 19.88
N ALA A 79 3.00 -5.73 20.86
CA ALA A 79 4.16 -5.51 21.73
C ALA A 79 4.50 -6.72 22.61
N GLU A 80 3.50 -7.54 22.95
CA GLU A 80 3.65 -8.75 23.76
C GLU A 80 4.03 -10.01 22.96
N LEU A 81 4.06 -9.95 21.62
CA LEU A 81 4.41 -11.10 20.80
C LEU A 81 5.86 -11.52 21.02
N THR A 82 6.09 -12.83 21.05
CA THR A 82 7.44 -13.38 20.93
C THR A 82 8.02 -13.06 19.54
N SER A 83 9.35 -13.05 19.42
CA SER A 83 10.00 -12.71 18.15
C SER A 83 9.60 -13.64 17.00
N SER A 84 9.31 -14.92 17.26
CA SER A 84 8.83 -15.86 16.24
C SER A 84 7.41 -15.51 15.77
N ARG A 85 6.48 -15.24 16.70
CA ARG A 85 5.10 -14.89 16.36
C ARG A 85 4.99 -13.53 15.68
N PHE A 86 5.81 -12.57 16.10
CA PHE A 86 5.95 -11.30 15.41
C PHE A 86 6.36 -11.49 13.95
N ARG A 87 7.42 -12.28 13.68
CA ARG A 87 7.85 -12.58 12.30
C ARG A 87 6.77 -13.29 11.50
N SER A 88 6.10 -14.29 12.07
CA SER A 88 5.00 -14.99 11.38
C SER A 88 3.88 -14.03 10.97
N MET A 89 3.51 -13.08 11.84
CA MET A 89 2.49 -12.07 11.54
C MET A 89 2.90 -11.13 10.40
N CYS A 90 4.19 -10.79 10.29
CA CYS A 90 4.72 -9.90 9.25
C CYS A 90 4.61 -10.48 7.82
N ARG A 91 4.45 -11.80 7.67
CA ARG A 91 4.37 -12.52 6.39
C ARG A 91 3.03 -12.33 5.63
N CYS A 92 2.34 -11.22 5.87
CA CYS A 92 1.17 -10.87 5.05
C CYS A 92 1.62 -10.62 3.60
N PRO A 93 0.91 -11.13 2.57
CA PRO A 93 1.25 -10.94 1.16
C PRO A 93 0.94 -9.51 0.62
N TYR A 94 0.82 -8.56 1.53
CA TYR A 94 0.48 -7.16 1.28
C TYR A 94 0.96 -6.31 2.47
N SER A 95 1.01 -5.00 2.27
CA SER A 95 1.39 -4.08 3.33
C SER A 95 0.35 -4.05 4.45
N LEU A 96 0.80 -4.14 5.70
CA LEU A 96 -0.02 -3.94 6.91
C LEU A 96 -0.30 -2.47 7.21
N PHE A 97 0.30 -1.57 6.44
CA PHE A 97 0.06 -0.14 6.49
C PHE A 97 -0.60 0.36 5.19
N SER A 98 -1.18 1.55 5.27
CA SER A 98 -1.66 2.33 4.14
C SER A 98 -0.92 3.67 4.10
N LEU A 99 -0.65 4.15 2.89
CA LEU A 99 -0.24 5.54 2.61
C LEU A 99 -1.35 6.31 1.87
N GLN A 100 -2.59 5.82 1.93
CA GLN A 100 -3.75 6.39 1.23
C GLN A 100 -3.48 6.59 -0.28
N LEU A 101 -2.89 5.57 -0.90
CA LEU A 101 -2.53 5.55 -2.33
C LEU A 101 -3.75 5.42 -3.25
N ASP A 102 -4.95 5.44 -2.68
CA ASP A 102 -6.25 5.53 -3.32
C ASP A 102 -6.73 6.99 -3.48
N ASP A 103 -6.24 7.96 -2.68
CA ASP A 103 -6.57 9.38 -2.85
C ASP A 103 -5.77 10.02 -4.00
N ARG A 104 -6.28 9.83 -5.22
CA ARG A 104 -5.66 10.39 -6.43
C ARG A 104 -5.45 11.90 -6.38
N ARG A 105 -6.42 12.64 -5.84
CA ARG A 105 -6.34 14.11 -5.82
C ARG A 105 -5.22 14.58 -4.89
N ALA A 106 -5.04 13.93 -3.75
CA ALA A 106 -3.95 14.21 -2.84
C ALA A 106 -2.59 13.93 -3.49
N TRP A 107 -2.41 12.75 -4.10
CA TRP A 107 -1.15 12.37 -4.74
C TRP A 107 -0.78 13.25 -5.92
N GLU A 108 -1.73 13.64 -6.77
CA GLU A 108 -1.49 14.61 -7.85
C GLU A 108 -1.09 15.99 -7.33
N THR A 109 -1.67 16.41 -6.20
CA THR A 109 -1.33 17.68 -5.52
C THR A 109 0.11 17.63 -5.00
N MET A 110 0.49 16.55 -4.31
CA MET A 110 1.85 16.32 -3.82
C MET A 110 2.88 16.24 -4.95
N ALA A 111 2.53 15.60 -6.08
CA ALA A 111 3.40 15.54 -7.25
C ALA A 111 3.72 16.94 -7.82
N ARG A 112 2.77 17.88 -7.77
CA ARG A 112 2.98 19.29 -8.13
C ARG A 112 3.83 20.06 -7.12
N GLY A 113 4.16 19.46 -5.97
CA GLY A 113 4.91 20.10 -4.89
C GLY A 113 4.04 20.90 -3.92
N LEU A 114 2.72 20.77 -4.04
CA LEU A 114 1.77 21.33 -3.08
C LEU A 114 1.44 20.24 -2.07
N MET A 115 1.41 20.55 -0.79
CA MET A 115 0.97 19.57 0.20
C MET A 115 -0.54 19.75 0.45
N PRO A 116 -1.36 18.68 0.45
CA PRO A 116 -2.79 18.81 0.65
C PRO A 116 -3.12 19.10 2.12
N LEU A 117 -3.98 20.09 2.37
CA LEU A 117 -4.40 20.52 3.70
C LEU A 117 -4.81 19.39 4.68
N PRO A 118 -5.60 18.35 4.30
CA PRO A 118 -5.97 17.30 5.24
C PRO A 118 -4.76 16.50 5.77
N TYR A 119 -3.63 16.53 5.07
CA TYR A 119 -2.39 15.85 5.47
C TYR A 119 -1.33 16.80 6.05
N GLN A 120 -1.44 18.10 5.75
CA GLN A 120 -0.57 19.14 6.31
C GLN A 120 -0.98 19.59 7.71
N GLN A 121 -2.29 19.62 7.98
CA GLN A 121 -2.81 20.14 9.23
C GLN A 121 -2.52 19.15 10.34
N ARG A 122 -1.37 19.32 10.99
CA ARG A 122 -1.12 18.81 12.33
C ARG A 122 -2.28 19.27 13.21
N PRO A 123 -3.16 18.37 13.67
CA PRO A 123 -4.24 18.77 14.55
C PRO A 123 -3.65 19.47 15.78
N GLN A 124 -4.36 20.38 16.42
CA GLN A 124 -3.82 21.09 17.59
C GLN A 124 -3.34 20.15 18.70
N TRP A 125 -4.00 19.00 18.87
CA TRP A 125 -3.57 17.95 19.80
C TRP A 125 -2.18 17.38 19.46
N TYR A 126 -1.83 17.32 18.18
CA TYR A 126 -0.58 16.73 17.72
C TYR A 126 0.63 17.54 18.18
N ASN A 127 0.55 18.88 18.15
CA ASN A 127 1.63 19.76 18.60
C ASN A 127 1.82 19.74 20.13
N GLN A 128 0.77 19.41 20.90
CA GLN A 128 0.81 19.35 22.37
C GLN A 128 1.41 18.02 22.87
N GLU A 129 1.09 16.92 22.18
CA GLU A 129 1.57 15.57 22.49
C GLU A 129 2.94 15.29 21.81
N HIS A 130 3.45 16.25 21.02
CA HIS A 130 4.61 16.13 20.12
C HIS A 130 5.97 16.01 20.79
N SER A 131 6.14 16.60 21.97
CA SER A 131 7.43 16.62 22.66
C SER A 131 7.97 15.22 22.99
N GLN A 132 7.10 14.20 22.91
CA GLN A 132 7.41 12.80 23.20
C GLN A 132 7.49 11.92 21.94
N LEU A 133 7.10 12.43 20.76
CA LEU A 133 7.09 11.67 19.52
C LEU A 133 8.41 11.82 18.78
N ASN A 134 9.00 10.68 18.44
CA ASN A 134 10.13 10.66 17.53
C ASN A 134 9.61 10.75 16.08
N ASP A 135 9.29 11.97 15.64
CA ASP A 135 8.87 12.30 14.25
C ASP A 135 9.82 11.74 13.19
N GLU A 136 11.10 11.61 13.54
CA GLU A 136 12.13 11.07 12.66
C GLU A 136 11.86 9.59 12.37
N LYS A 137 11.33 8.80 13.32
CA LYS A 137 11.01 7.39 13.08
C LYS A 137 9.84 7.21 12.13
N ILE A 138 8.78 8.01 12.27
CA ILE A 138 7.64 7.98 11.34
C ILE A 138 8.11 8.42 9.95
N SER A 139 8.84 9.53 9.87
CA SER A 139 9.36 10.07 8.62
C SER A 139 10.33 9.09 7.93
N ALA A 140 11.23 8.45 8.68
CA ALA A 140 12.16 7.45 8.16
C ALA A 140 11.43 6.21 7.63
N PHE A 141 10.43 5.72 8.36
CA PHE A 141 9.60 4.61 7.89
C PHE A 141 8.85 5.01 6.60
N MET A 142 8.17 6.15 6.60
CA MET A 142 7.43 6.64 5.43
C MET A 142 8.33 6.81 4.22
N LEU A 143 9.51 7.40 4.39
CA LEU A 143 10.48 7.57 3.31
C LEU A 143 10.90 6.22 2.73
N THR A 144 11.23 5.25 3.61
CA THR A 144 11.59 3.88 3.21
C THR A 144 10.46 3.22 2.42
N ALA A 145 9.23 3.28 2.95
CA ALA A 145 8.05 2.74 2.28
C ALA A 145 7.82 3.41 0.92
N LEU A 146 7.87 4.74 0.83
CA LEU A 146 7.68 5.47 -0.42
C LEU A 146 8.70 5.12 -1.48
N HIS A 147 9.98 5.00 -1.10
CA HIS A 147 11.04 4.57 -2.00
C HIS A 147 10.78 3.17 -2.55
N TYR A 148 10.43 2.24 -1.67
CA TYR A 148 10.17 0.86 -2.06
C TYR A 148 8.91 0.74 -2.93
N ILE A 149 7.82 1.41 -2.57
CA ILE A 149 6.59 1.43 -3.37
C ILE A 149 6.87 2.01 -4.76
N ARG A 150 7.63 3.12 -4.84
CA ARG A 150 8.04 3.70 -6.12
C ARG A 150 8.90 2.73 -6.93
N HIS A 151 9.83 2.02 -6.29
CA HIS A 151 10.62 0.99 -6.95
C HIS A 151 9.72 -0.11 -7.55
N LEU A 152 8.79 -0.67 -6.76
CA LEU A 152 7.85 -1.68 -7.25
C LEU A 152 6.94 -1.16 -8.35
N VAL A 153 6.49 0.09 -8.30
CA VAL A 153 5.72 0.69 -9.38
C VAL A 153 6.51 0.73 -10.69
N LEU A 154 7.81 1.07 -10.62
CA LEU A 154 8.70 1.16 -11.78
C LEU A 154 9.09 -0.22 -12.34
N SER A 155 9.19 -1.26 -11.49
CA SER A 155 9.52 -2.62 -11.93
C SER A 155 8.29 -3.44 -12.35
N GLY A 156 7.11 -3.16 -11.78
CA GLY A 156 5.88 -3.90 -12.07
C GLY A 156 4.65 -3.29 -11.38
N THR A 157 3.82 -2.56 -12.16
CA THR A 157 2.65 -1.87 -11.60
C THR A 157 1.66 -2.81 -10.92
N THR A 158 1.42 -4.02 -11.45
CA THR A 158 0.47 -4.99 -10.89
C THR A 158 0.85 -5.42 -9.46
N SER A 159 2.13 -5.69 -9.21
CA SER A 159 2.62 -6.04 -7.88
C SER A 159 2.39 -4.93 -6.88
N ALA A 160 2.73 -3.70 -7.26
CA ALA A 160 2.53 -2.54 -6.40
C ALA A 160 1.05 -2.28 -6.10
N GLN A 161 0.16 -2.47 -7.09
CA GLN A 161 -1.29 -2.36 -6.90
C GLN A 161 -1.81 -3.39 -5.91
N PHE A 162 -1.43 -4.65 -6.07
CA PHE A 162 -1.86 -5.72 -5.17
C PHE A 162 -1.32 -5.52 -3.75
N VAL A 163 -0.01 -5.33 -3.64
CA VAL A 163 0.70 -5.26 -2.37
C VAL A 163 0.34 -4.01 -1.58
N PHE A 164 0.24 -2.85 -2.22
CA PHE A 164 0.03 -1.57 -1.53
C PHE A 164 -1.35 -0.96 -1.74
N GLY A 165 -2.21 -1.59 -2.54
CA GLY A 165 -3.55 -1.06 -2.82
C GLY A 165 -3.50 0.22 -3.66
N ILE A 166 -2.51 0.37 -4.53
CA ILE A 166 -2.44 1.52 -5.45
C ILE A 166 -3.61 1.41 -6.43
N VAL A 167 -4.39 2.48 -6.57
CA VAL A 167 -5.54 2.50 -7.48
C VAL A 167 -5.32 3.52 -8.60
N GLY A 168 -5.75 3.16 -9.82
CA GLY A 168 -5.84 4.08 -10.96
C GLY A 168 -4.51 4.70 -11.38
N GLY A 169 -4.54 5.98 -11.73
CA GLY A 169 -3.38 6.74 -12.22
C GLY A 169 -2.28 7.02 -11.19
N ASN A 170 -2.45 6.63 -9.92
CA ASN A 170 -1.50 6.93 -8.86
C ASN A 170 -0.16 6.23 -9.01
N SER A 171 -0.12 5.08 -9.68
CA SER A 171 1.15 4.44 -10.07
C SER A 171 1.99 5.37 -10.95
N THR A 172 1.37 5.94 -12.00
CA THR A 172 2.05 6.87 -12.90
C THR A 172 2.46 8.15 -12.17
N THR A 173 1.59 8.67 -11.30
CA THR A 173 1.92 9.83 -10.47
C THR A 173 3.13 9.55 -9.59
N LEU A 174 3.12 8.46 -8.81
CA LEU A 174 4.19 8.10 -7.88
C LEU A 174 5.53 7.85 -8.58
N ALA A 175 5.50 7.18 -9.74
CA ALA A 175 6.69 6.96 -10.57
C ALA A 175 7.39 8.28 -10.95
N ARG A 176 6.61 9.34 -11.19
CA ARG A 176 7.07 10.66 -11.64
C ARG A 176 7.48 11.59 -10.50
N ILE A 177 7.17 11.28 -9.24
CA ILE A 177 7.57 12.13 -8.11
C ILE A 177 9.10 12.07 -7.96
N PRO A 178 9.81 13.22 -7.95
CA PRO A 178 11.24 13.27 -7.67
C PRO A 178 11.56 12.75 -6.26
N VAL A 179 12.71 12.11 -6.10
CA VAL A 179 13.17 11.59 -4.80
C VAL A 179 13.19 12.66 -3.71
N SER A 180 13.65 13.87 -4.03
CA SER A 180 13.65 15.01 -3.09
C SER A 180 12.24 15.39 -2.62
N LYS A 181 11.21 15.19 -3.45
CA LYS A 181 9.82 15.43 -3.03
C LYS A 181 9.27 14.30 -2.16
N LEU A 182 9.71 13.05 -2.34
CA LEU A 182 9.34 11.96 -1.44
C LEU A 182 9.82 12.22 0.00
N GLN A 183 11.02 12.80 0.15
CA GLN A 183 11.51 13.25 1.45
C GLN A 183 10.56 14.28 2.07
N ASN A 184 10.17 15.31 1.32
CA ASN A 184 9.24 16.31 1.83
C ASN A 184 7.88 15.70 2.23
N ILE A 185 7.33 14.80 1.42
CA ILE A 185 6.08 14.09 1.73
C ILE A 185 6.22 13.28 3.03
N ALA A 186 7.31 12.54 3.19
CA ALA A 186 7.54 11.75 4.39
C ALA A 186 7.60 12.59 5.68
N HIS A 187 8.17 13.79 5.62
CA HIS A 187 8.27 14.69 6.78
C HIS A 187 6.97 15.47 7.06
N GLN A 188 6.25 15.85 6.01
CA GLN A 188 5.14 16.80 6.15
C GLN A 188 3.76 16.15 6.17
N CYS A 189 3.63 14.90 5.70
CA CYS A 189 2.34 14.25 5.48
C CYS A 189 2.18 12.95 6.28
N PHE A 190 2.57 12.95 7.56
CA PHE A 190 2.43 11.78 8.44
C PHE A 190 0.97 11.26 8.53
N GLY A 191 -0.03 12.12 8.30
CA GLY A 191 -1.43 11.72 8.23
C GLY A 191 -1.77 10.77 7.08
N LEU A 192 -0.86 10.56 6.12
CA LEU A 192 -1.00 9.52 5.10
C LEU A 192 -0.83 8.12 5.70
N LEU A 193 0.00 7.98 6.74
CA LEU A 193 0.31 6.69 7.33
C LEU A 193 -0.80 6.25 8.27
N SER A 194 -1.39 5.09 7.98
CA SER A 194 -2.35 4.43 8.86
C SER A 194 -2.19 2.91 8.82
N VAL A 195 -2.82 2.19 9.75
CA VAL A 195 -2.97 0.74 9.61
C VAL A 195 -3.88 0.44 8.45
N ARG A 196 -3.52 -0.58 7.67
CA ARG A 196 -4.39 -1.03 6.59
C ARG A 196 -5.66 -1.64 7.18
N PHE A 197 -6.79 -1.40 6.51
CA PHE A 197 -8.11 -1.83 6.99
C PHE A 197 -8.47 -1.30 8.39
N ALA A 198 -8.03 -0.08 8.75
CA ALA A 198 -8.41 0.57 10.01
C ALA A 198 -9.92 0.58 10.26
N ASN A 199 -10.71 0.71 9.20
CA ASN A 199 -12.18 0.70 9.25
C ASN A 199 -12.80 -0.70 9.38
N ASN A 200 -12.02 -1.77 9.31
CA ASN A 200 -12.50 -3.13 9.50
C ASN A 200 -12.24 -3.57 10.96
N PRO A 201 -13.29 -3.66 11.80
CA PRO A 201 -13.11 -3.94 13.23
C PRO A 201 -12.66 -5.38 13.53
N PHE A 202 -12.70 -6.29 12.55
CA PHE A 202 -12.39 -7.70 12.75
C PHE A 202 -10.97 -8.06 12.30
N PHE A 203 -10.44 -7.43 11.27
CA PHE A 203 -9.17 -7.79 10.67
C PHE A 203 -8.02 -7.80 11.70
N TRP A 204 -7.73 -6.65 12.31
CA TRP A 204 -6.65 -6.52 13.28
C TRP A 204 -6.86 -7.36 14.53
N LYS A 205 -8.11 -7.47 14.98
CA LYS A 205 -8.47 -8.31 16.12
C LYS A 205 -8.15 -9.78 15.85
N GLN A 206 -8.49 -10.30 14.66
CA GLN A 206 -8.21 -11.70 14.31
C GLN A 206 -6.72 -11.92 14.07
N LEU A 207 -6.06 -11.03 13.33
CA LEU A 207 -4.63 -11.13 13.02
C LEU A 207 -3.79 -11.17 14.31
N THR A 208 -3.96 -10.18 15.19
CA THR A 208 -3.20 -10.10 16.44
C THR A 208 -3.54 -11.22 17.42
N LYS A 209 -4.83 -11.59 17.55
CA LYS A 209 -5.26 -12.69 18.40
C LYS A 209 -4.66 -14.03 17.96
N ASN A 210 -4.72 -14.35 16.67
CA ASN A 210 -4.23 -15.63 16.16
C ASN A 210 -2.69 -15.70 16.20
N ALA A 211 -2.01 -14.57 15.98
CA ALA A 211 -0.56 -14.47 16.20
C ALA A 211 -0.19 -14.72 17.67
N ALA A 212 -0.92 -14.12 18.62
CA ALA A 212 -0.65 -14.27 20.05
C ALA A 212 -0.90 -15.70 20.57
N ILE A 213 -2.00 -16.34 20.14
CA ILE A 213 -2.31 -17.74 20.50
C ILE A 213 -1.31 -18.71 19.84
N GLY A 214 -0.71 -18.32 18.73
CA GLY A 214 0.23 -19.16 17.99
C GLY A 214 -0.44 -20.26 17.17
N ASN A 215 -1.67 -20.03 16.72
CA ASN A 215 -2.38 -20.91 15.81
C ASN A 215 -2.03 -20.50 14.37
N ASP A 216 -1.05 -21.17 13.76
CA ASP A 216 -0.50 -20.78 12.46
C ASP A 216 -1.53 -20.90 11.32
N ASP A 217 -2.44 -21.88 11.36
CA ASP A 217 -3.52 -22.03 10.38
C ASP A 217 -4.49 -20.84 10.44
N LYS A 218 -4.93 -20.46 11.63
CA LYS A 218 -5.83 -19.31 11.81
C LYS A 218 -5.13 -17.99 11.54
N LEU A 219 -3.84 -17.90 11.82
CA LEU A 219 -3.02 -16.75 11.45
C LEU A 219 -2.96 -16.63 9.93
N HIS A 220 -2.68 -17.72 9.23
CA HIS A 220 -2.64 -17.76 7.77
C HIS A 220 -3.99 -17.39 7.15
N VAL A 221 -5.10 -17.91 7.68
CA VAL A 221 -6.45 -17.51 7.26
C VAL A 221 -6.68 -16.01 7.49
N ALA A 222 -6.27 -15.46 8.64
CA ALA A 222 -6.38 -14.01 8.90
C ALA A 222 -5.53 -13.19 7.92
N GLN A 223 -4.33 -13.66 7.57
CA GLN A 223 -3.47 -13.03 6.58
C GLN A 223 -4.14 -13.02 5.20
N ILE A 224 -4.63 -14.16 4.71
CA ILE A 224 -5.31 -14.25 3.41
C ILE A 224 -6.64 -13.47 3.41
N SER A 225 -7.33 -13.34 4.56
CA SER A 225 -8.58 -12.58 4.64
C SER A 225 -8.43 -11.12 4.21
N GLY A 226 -7.25 -10.52 4.39
CA GLY A 226 -6.97 -9.18 3.88
C GLY A 226 -6.96 -9.09 2.36
N LEU A 227 -6.64 -10.19 1.65
CA LEU A 227 -6.76 -10.24 0.18
C LEU A 227 -8.22 -10.11 -0.26
N HIS A 228 -9.13 -10.77 0.47
CA HIS A 228 -10.56 -10.58 0.24
C HIS A 228 -10.97 -9.13 0.47
N LEU A 229 -10.47 -8.48 1.53
CA LEU A 229 -10.76 -7.06 1.81
C LEU A 229 -10.23 -6.10 0.74
N ILE A 230 -9.08 -6.42 0.12
CA ILE A 230 -8.54 -5.67 -1.02
C ILE A 230 -9.47 -5.83 -2.22
N SER A 231 -9.91 -7.06 -2.51
CA SER A 231 -10.80 -7.34 -3.64
C SER A 231 -12.23 -6.81 -3.45
N SER A 232 -12.70 -6.74 -2.20
CA SER A 232 -14.05 -6.31 -1.82
C SER A 232 -14.17 -4.82 -1.52
N HIS A 233 -13.08 -4.06 -1.65
CA HIS A 233 -13.13 -2.62 -1.85
C HIS A 233 -13.11 -2.36 -3.37
N PRO A 234 -14.25 -2.52 -4.07
CA PRO A 234 -14.33 -2.00 -5.42
C PRO A 234 -14.08 -0.50 -5.34
N GLN A 235 -13.01 -0.08 -6.01
CA GLN A 235 -12.87 1.17 -6.72
C GLN A 235 -14.15 2.02 -6.69
N ASN A 236 -14.20 3.03 -5.81
CA ASN A 236 -15.01 4.22 -6.08
C ASN A 236 -14.34 4.96 -7.24
N ALA A 237 -14.48 4.39 -8.44
CA ALA A 237 -14.06 4.96 -9.71
C ALA A 237 -15.29 5.09 -10.61
N ALA A 238 -16.30 5.80 -10.12
CA ALA A 238 -17.30 6.54 -10.90
C ALA A 238 -18.27 7.26 -9.94
N ALA A 239 -17.86 8.42 -9.43
CA ALA A 239 -18.73 9.52 -9.03
C ALA A 239 -17.94 10.82 -9.09
#